data_AF-A0A7L9BLZ2-F1
#
_entry.id   AF-A0A7L9BLZ2-F1
#
_cell.length_a   1.000
_cell.length_b   1.000
_cell.length_c   1.000
_cell.angle_alpha   90.00
_cell.angle_beta   90.00
_cell.angle_gamma   90.00
#
_symmetry.space_group_name_H-M   'P 1'
#
loop_
_entity.id
_entity.type
_entity.pdbx_description
1 polymer ?
#
loop_
_entity_poly.entity_id
_entity_poly.type
_entity_poly.pdbx_seq_one_letter_code
_entity_poly.pdbx_strand_id
1 'polypeptide(L)'
;MVTHSRRGRYVLGVVWIAGAAWSAGCAGPGPSPPAASRPEPATDPIPTLTAPVAAATNDRANGEVEELRRLLARQAEAYDRLVADRAREASALAAEAPPPAGPETTPSAGLSGMTELAPAPAPPPPKALTVRERIEEHAFELGRALRERLASGESAGADALALASLEMVRAGTLGRTDTGPIAAHLSPTFVRNLSALSGMLTGLHARPEAIGDPEALLSAVEKALEPVRASREFRVSRAVVCTRVDGYGQYEPARSSSLLAGTRHTLALYVEAEGFGHRATEGPDGRRHTVDLSMSVDLWHDADRPTLQRRWSEAGAPDTSRNVRRDFYLTSVIELPHTLSVGAYNLKVTVRDRVSGALAEAIIPITIVADPALAGVGR
;
A
#
# COMPACT_ATOMS: atom_id res chain seq x y z
N MET A 1 -13.19 -39.74 34.69
CA MET A 1 -13.95 -39.61 33.43
C MET A 1 -13.00 -39.04 32.39
N VAL A 2 -12.75 -39.81 31.33
CA VAL A 2 -11.53 -39.76 30.50
C VAL A 2 -11.57 -38.62 29.48
N THR A 3 -10.51 -37.82 29.44
CA THR A 3 -10.22 -36.83 28.40
C THR A 3 -9.64 -37.50 27.16
N HIS A 4 -10.13 -37.15 25.96
CA HIS A 4 -9.51 -37.54 24.69
C HIS A 4 -9.14 -36.30 23.87
N SER A 5 -7.84 -35.99 23.90
CA SER A 5 -7.13 -35.12 22.97
C SER A 5 -6.52 -36.00 21.88
N ARG A 6 -6.93 -35.84 20.62
CA ARG A 6 -6.22 -36.41 19.46
C ARG A 6 -5.56 -35.27 18.67
N ARG A 7 -4.25 -35.11 18.85
CA ARG A 7 -3.35 -34.44 17.91
C ARG A 7 -2.72 -35.50 17.01
N GLY A 8 -3.04 -35.47 15.72
CA GLY A 8 -2.32 -36.23 14.70
C GLY A 8 -1.04 -35.49 14.30
N ARG A 9 0.12 -36.11 14.55
CA ARG A 9 1.42 -35.70 14.01
C ARG A 9 1.62 -36.43 12.67
N TYR A 10 1.79 -35.69 11.58
CA TYR A 10 2.38 -36.22 10.36
C TYR A 10 3.88 -35.95 10.41
N VAL A 11 4.66 -37.04 10.42
CA VAL A 11 6.11 -37.03 10.22
C VAL A 11 6.32 -37.33 8.74
N LEU A 12 6.72 -36.32 7.95
CA LEU A 12 7.27 -36.57 6.62
C LEU A 12 8.79 -36.65 6.74
N GLY A 13 9.33 -37.85 6.57
CA GLY A 13 10.75 -38.10 6.44
C GLY A 13 11.26 -37.60 5.09
N VAL A 14 12.24 -36.71 5.12
CA VAL A 14 13.02 -36.31 3.95
C VAL A 14 14.23 -37.24 3.88
N VAL A 15 14.23 -38.15 2.91
CA VAL A 15 15.39 -38.97 2.55
C VAL A 15 16.29 -38.13 1.66
N TRP A 16 17.51 -37.84 2.14
CA TRP A 16 18.58 -37.29 1.33
C TRP A 16 19.23 -38.43 0.53
N ILE A 17 19.17 -38.34 -0.80
CA ILE A 17 20.02 -39.15 -1.68
C ILE A 17 21.22 -38.29 -2.06
N ALA A 18 22.38 -38.69 -1.55
CA ALA A 18 23.69 -38.21 -1.97
C ALA A 18 24.16 -38.99 -3.20
N GLY A 19 24.87 -38.31 -4.09
CA GLY A 19 25.85 -38.93 -4.99
C GLY A 19 25.59 -38.73 -6.48
N ALA A 20 26.43 -37.92 -7.12
CA ALA A 20 27.42 -38.42 -8.08
C ALA A 20 28.28 -37.26 -8.59
N ALA A 21 29.56 -37.32 -8.28
CA ALA A 21 30.60 -36.49 -8.87
C ALA A 21 30.77 -36.83 -10.35
N TRP A 22 30.83 -35.81 -11.22
CA TRP A 22 31.33 -35.94 -12.57
C TRP A 22 32.61 -35.12 -12.71
N SER A 23 33.62 -35.83 -13.20
CA SER A 23 35.00 -35.45 -13.39
C SER A 23 35.16 -34.36 -14.45
N ALA A 24 36.16 -33.50 -14.20
CA ALA A 24 36.68 -32.53 -15.13
C ALA A 24 37.30 -33.21 -16.36
N GLY A 25 36.85 -32.80 -17.55
CA GLY A 25 37.54 -33.05 -18.82
C GLY A 25 38.04 -31.71 -19.38
N CYS A 26 39.34 -31.48 -19.30
CA CYS A 26 40.01 -30.34 -19.93
C CYS A 26 40.05 -30.56 -21.45
N ALA A 27 39.27 -29.79 -22.21
CA ALA A 27 39.43 -29.63 -23.65
C ALA A 27 40.04 -28.25 -23.94
N GLY A 28 41.21 -28.23 -24.58
CA GLY A 28 41.97 -27.03 -24.86
C GLY A 28 41.33 -26.10 -25.91
N PRO A 29 41.79 -24.84 -26.01
CA PRO A 29 41.29 -23.87 -26.97
C PRO A 29 41.77 -24.21 -28.38
N GLY A 30 40.83 -24.52 -29.28
CA GLY A 30 41.09 -24.62 -30.71
C GLY A 30 41.32 -23.23 -31.33
N PRO A 31 42.09 -23.14 -32.43
CA PRO A 31 42.42 -21.88 -33.08
C PRO A 31 41.20 -21.23 -33.73
N SER A 32 41.04 -19.92 -33.47
CA SER A 32 40.01 -19.07 -34.06
C SER A 32 40.10 -19.05 -35.60
N PRO A 33 38.98 -19.17 -36.32
CA PRO A 33 38.96 -18.99 -37.78
C PRO A 33 39.21 -17.51 -38.15
N PRO A 34 39.82 -17.24 -39.33
CA PRO A 34 40.09 -15.90 -39.80
C PRO A 34 38.79 -15.13 -40.08
N ALA A 35 38.78 -13.87 -39.66
CA ALA A 35 37.68 -12.93 -39.82
C ALA A 35 37.33 -12.74 -41.31
N ALA A 36 36.14 -13.19 -41.71
CA ALA A 36 35.54 -12.81 -42.98
C ALA A 36 35.12 -11.33 -42.91
N SER A 37 35.72 -10.51 -43.76
CA SER A 37 35.36 -9.12 -43.99
C SER A 37 33.89 -9.02 -44.45
N ARG A 38 33.03 -8.47 -43.58
CA ARG A 38 31.68 -8.05 -43.94
C ARG A 38 31.76 -6.80 -44.83
N PRO A 39 31.03 -6.74 -45.95
CA PRO A 39 30.88 -5.52 -46.73
C PRO A 39 30.12 -4.47 -45.91
N GLU A 40 30.61 -3.23 -45.95
CA GLU A 40 29.98 -2.06 -45.35
C GLU A 40 28.55 -1.89 -45.89
N PRO A 41 27.54 -1.73 -45.02
CA PRO A 41 26.21 -1.34 -45.47
C PRO A 41 26.25 0.13 -45.92
N ALA A 42 25.81 0.38 -47.15
CA ALA A 42 25.63 1.71 -47.70
C ALA A 42 24.69 2.52 -46.79
N THR A 43 25.21 3.63 -46.28
CA THR A 43 24.50 4.59 -45.43
C THR A 43 23.57 5.43 -46.30
N ASP A 44 22.31 5.01 -46.44
CA ASP A 44 21.27 5.88 -46.97
C ASP A 44 20.96 7.00 -45.95
N PRO A 45 20.82 8.26 -46.38
CA PRO A 45 20.51 9.38 -45.50
C PRO A 45 19.10 9.22 -44.92
N ILE A 46 19.03 9.13 -43.59
CA ILE A 46 17.78 9.07 -42.84
C ILE A 46 17.00 10.38 -43.08
N PRO A 47 15.74 10.32 -43.55
CA PRO A 47 14.91 11.51 -43.69
C PRO A 47 14.61 12.10 -42.30
N THR A 48 15.01 13.35 -42.11
CA THR A 48 14.74 14.12 -40.90
C THR A 48 13.25 14.43 -40.80
N LEU A 49 12.51 13.62 -40.02
CA LEU A 49 11.12 13.88 -39.64
C LEU A 49 11.09 14.81 -38.43
N THR A 50 11.16 16.11 -38.68
CA THR A 50 10.82 17.16 -37.71
C THR A 50 9.29 17.30 -37.65
N ALA A 51 8.65 16.60 -36.72
CA ALA A 51 7.25 16.81 -36.36
C ALA A 51 7.12 17.37 -34.92
N PRO A 52 6.26 18.38 -34.68
CA PRO A 52 6.11 19.02 -33.37
C PRO A 52 5.11 18.24 -32.50
N VAL A 53 5.59 17.24 -31.76
CA VAL A 53 4.73 16.46 -30.83
C VAL A 53 4.89 16.92 -29.36
N ALA A 54 5.92 17.72 -29.06
CA ALA A 54 6.23 18.12 -27.67
C ALA A 54 5.33 19.22 -27.08
N ALA A 55 4.53 19.94 -27.88
CA ALA A 55 3.70 21.05 -27.38
C ALA A 55 2.36 20.58 -26.78
N ALA A 56 1.75 19.51 -27.32
CA ALA A 56 0.39 19.12 -26.95
C ALA A 56 0.29 18.41 -25.59
N THR A 57 1.37 17.79 -25.10
CA THR A 57 1.39 17.11 -23.79
C THR A 57 1.51 18.06 -22.61
N ASN A 58 2.10 19.25 -22.81
CA ASN A 58 2.29 20.22 -21.73
C ASN A 58 0.99 20.97 -21.38
N ASP A 59 0.12 21.23 -22.37
CA ASP A 59 -1.16 21.92 -22.13
C ASP A 59 -2.14 21.09 -21.29
N ARG A 60 -2.12 19.76 -21.44
CA ARG A 60 -2.99 18.88 -20.66
C ARG A 60 -2.58 18.81 -19.19
N ALA A 61 -1.28 18.75 -18.92
CA ALA A 61 -0.75 18.75 -17.55
C ALA A 61 -1.06 20.08 -16.82
N ASN A 62 -0.98 21.21 -17.52
CA ASN A 62 -1.32 22.52 -16.95
C ASN A 62 -2.81 22.66 -16.63
N GLY A 63 -3.69 22.06 -17.44
CA GLY A 63 -5.14 22.04 -17.18
C GLY A 63 -5.51 21.29 -15.89
N GLU A 64 -4.91 20.13 -15.66
CA GLU A 64 -5.17 19.30 -14.46
C GLU A 64 -4.67 19.97 -13.17
N VAL A 65 -3.52 20.64 -13.21
CA VAL A 65 -3.00 21.41 -12.06
C VAL A 65 -3.93 22.56 -11.68
N GLU A 66 -4.50 23.25 -12.67
CA GLU A 66 -5.38 24.39 -12.43
C GLU A 66 -6.77 23.95 -11.93
N GLU A 67 -7.27 22.79 -12.38
CA GLU A 67 -8.48 22.18 -11.83
C GLU A 67 -8.29 21.76 -10.35
N LEU A 68 -7.13 21.17 -10.02
CA LEU A 68 -6.79 20.82 -8.65
C LEU A 68 -6.71 22.05 -7.74
N ARG A 69 -6.11 23.15 -8.21
CA ARG A 69 -6.09 24.44 -7.47
C ARG A 69 -7.49 24.99 -7.23
N ARG A 70 -8.39 24.92 -8.22
CA ARG A 70 -9.80 25.35 -8.05
C ARG A 70 -10.56 24.46 -7.06
N LEU A 71 -10.28 23.16 -7.01
CA LEU A 71 -10.86 22.26 -6.01
C LEU A 71 -10.39 22.62 -4.60
N LEU A 72 -9.08 22.86 -4.41
CA LEU A 72 -8.52 23.26 -3.12
C LEU A 72 -9.05 24.62 -2.65
N ALA A 73 -9.17 25.60 -3.55
CA ALA A 73 -9.76 26.90 -3.24
C ALA A 73 -11.23 26.78 -2.78
N ARG A 74 -12.03 25.95 -3.47
CA ARG A 74 -13.43 25.68 -3.07
C ARG A 74 -13.51 24.99 -1.69
N GLN A 75 -12.58 24.10 -1.37
CA GLN A 75 -12.52 23.48 -0.05
C GLN A 75 -12.15 24.47 1.05
N ALA A 76 -11.20 25.38 0.79
CA ALA A 76 -10.83 26.43 1.73
C ALA A 76 -12.02 27.37 2.02
N GLU A 77 -12.73 27.82 0.99
CA GLU A 77 -13.94 28.65 1.17
C GLU A 77 -15.05 27.92 1.93
N ALA A 78 -15.24 26.63 1.68
CA ALA A 78 -16.22 25.82 2.41
C ALA A 78 -15.85 25.70 3.90
N TYR A 79 -14.56 25.55 4.21
CA TYR A 79 -14.06 25.51 5.58
C TYR A 79 -14.28 26.84 6.30
N ASP A 80 -13.94 27.96 5.67
CA ASP A 80 -14.11 29.30 6.24
C ASP A 80 -15.58 29.60 6.56
N ARG A 81 -16.52 29.18 5.71
CA ARG A 81 -17.96 29.28 6.00
C ARG A 81 -18.37 28.49 7.23
N LEU A 82 -17.87 27.26 7.36
CA LEU A 82 -18.18 26.37 8.48
C LEU A 82 -17.66 26.95 9.81
N VAL A 83 -16.46 27.55 9.79
CA VAL A 83 -15.89 28.28 10.94
C VAL A 83 -16.75 29.50 11.30
N ALA A 84 -17.15 30.30 10.30
CA ALA A 84 -17.98 31.48 10.50
C ALA A 84 -19.38 31.12 11.06
N ASP A 85 -19.99 30.03 10.58
CA ASP A 85 -21.27 29.54 11.07
C ASP A 85 -21.18 29.09 12.53
N ARG A 86 -20.12 28.34 12.88
CA ARG A 86 -19.90 27.90 14.26
C ARG A 86 -19.62 29.08 15.22
N ALA A 87 -18.95 30.13 14.75
CA ALA A 87 -18.75 31.36 15.52
C ALA A 87 -20.07 32.11 15.75
N ARG A 88 -20.95 32.16 14.74
CA ARG A 88 -22.30 32.74 14.88
C ARG A 88 -23.16 31.96 15.86
N GLU A 89 -23.13 30.63 15.79
CA GLU A 89 -23.85 29.75 16.71
C GLU A 89 -23.36 29.90 18.15
N ALA A 90 -22.04 29.97 18.36
CA ALA A 90 -21.45 30.22 19.68
C ALA A 90 -21.85 31.59 20.24
N SER A 91 -21.89 32.62 19.39
CA SER A 91 -22.33 33.96 19.79
C SER A 91 -23.83 34.02 20.10
N ALA A 92 -24.66 33.25 19.40
CA ALA A 92 -26.10 33.16 19.67
C ALA A 92 -26.36 32.47 21.02
N LEU A 93 -25.66 31.37 21.30
CA LEU A 93 -25.73 30.67 22.59
C LEU A 93 -25.24 31.56 23.75
N ALA A 94 -24.23 32.41 23.53
CA ALA A 94 -23.77 33.36 24.53
C ALA A 94 -24.77 34.49 24.79
N ALA A 95 -25.56 34.90 23.79
CA ALA A 95 -26.58 35.92 23.93
C ALA A 95 -27.87 35.40 24.60
N GLU A 96 -28.17 34.12 24.46
CA GLU A 96 -29.32 33.46 25.09
C GLU A 96 -29.03 33.02 26.54
N ALA A 97 -27.77 33.05 26.98
CA ALA A 97 -27.44 32.85 28.38
C ALA A 97 -28.16 33.91 29.24
N PRO A 98 -29.01 33.51 30.21
CA PRO A 98 -29.70 34.46 31.06
C PRO A 98 -28.67 35.35 31.77
N PRO A 99 -28.91 36.67 31.89
CA PRO A 99 -28.00 37.55 32.59
C PRO A 99 -27.74 36.98 33.99
N PRO A 100 -26.48 36.96 34.47
CA PRO A 100 -26.17 36.41 35.77
C PRO A 100 -27.09 37.08 36.79
N ALA A 101 -27.85 36.26 37.52
CA ALA A 101 -28.80 36.72 38.51
C ALA A 101 -28.10 37.74 39.40
N GLY A 102 -28.64 38.96 39.43
CA GLY A 102 -28.13 40.03 40.27
C GLY A 102 -28.01 39.53 41.71
N PRO A 103 -27.02 40.02 42.48
CA PRO A 103 -26.77 39.54 43.82
C PRO A 103 -28.06 39.63 44.65
N GLU A 104 -28.62 38.48 45.02
CA GLU A 104 -29.77 38.40 45.90
C GLU A 104 -29.41 39.06 47.23
N THR A 105 -29.94 40.25 47.44
CA THR A 105 -29.92 40.93 48.75
C THR A 105 -30.81 40.13 49.69
N THR A 106 -30.19 39.21 50.42
CA THR A 106 -30.81 38.49 51.52
C THR A 106 -31.10 39.48 52.67
N PRO A 107 -32.34 39.53 53.19
CA PRO A 107 -32.65 40.34 54.35
C PRO A 107 -31.99 39.72 55.60
N SER A 108 -31.13 40.51 56.22
CA SER A 108 -30.51 40.26 57.52
C SER A 108 -31.61 40.20 58.59
N ALA A 109 -31.95 38.99 59.04
CA ALA A 109 -32.68 38.75 60.26
C ALA A 109 -31.71 38.14 61.28
N GLY A 110 -31.47 38.92 62.33
CA GLY A 110 -30.50 38.61 63.37
C GLY A 110 -30.77 37.29 64.09
N LEU A 111 -29.68 36.63 64.43
CA LEU A 111 -29.60 35.81 65.63
C LEU A 111 -28.17 35.81 66.14
N SER A 112 -28.00 36.57 67.22
CA SER A 112 -26.83 36.58 68.08
C SER A 112 -26.54 35.17 68.60
N GLY A 113 -25.30 34.72 68.41
CA GLY A 113 -24.81 33.44 68.88
C GLY A 113 -23.37 33.22 68.44
N MET A 114 -22.50 34.20 68.73
CA MET A 114 -21.08 34.17 68.40
C MET A 114 -20.36 33.02 69.12
N THR A 115 -20.15 31.91 68.42
CA THR A 115 -18.86 31.23 68.48
C THR A 115 -18.12 31.68 67.22
N GLU A 116 -17.23 32.64 67.39
CA GLU A 116 -16.36 33.21 66.36
C GLU A 116 -15.39 32.13 65.88
N LEU A 117 -15.87 31.25 65.00
CA LEU A 117 -15.02 30.37 64.23
C LEU A 117 -14.24 31.27 63.28
N ALA A 118 -12.94 31.42 63.54
CA ALA A 118 -12.03 32.19 62.72
C ALA A 118 -12.31 31.90 61.23
N PRO A 119 -12.48 32.94 60.39
CA PRO A 119 -12.83 32.75 58.99
C PRO A 119 -11.81 31.82 58.36
N ALA A 120 -12.29 30.68 57.86
CA ALA A 120 -11.45 29.71 57.17
C ALA A 120 -10.66 30.48 56.10
N PRO A 121 -9.32 30.34 56.06
CA PRO A 121 -8.51 31.10 55.12
C PRO A 121 -9.05 30.90 53.72
N ALA A 122 -9.30 32.01 53.00
CA ALA A 122 -9.80 31.97 51.64
C ALA A 122 -8.91 31.01 50.83
N PRO A 123 -9.51 30.06 50.08
CA PRO A 123 -8.73 29.11 49.31
C PRO A 123 -7.79 29.90 48.38
N PRO A 124 -6.51 29.52 48.30
CA PRO A 124 -5.56 30.22 47.45
C PRO A 124 -6.09 30.25 46.01
N PRO A 125 -5.93 31.37 45.28
CA PRO A 125 -6.40 31.46 43.90
C PRO A 125 -5.78 30.34 43.07
N PRO A 126 -6.55 29.71 42.16
CA PRO A 126 -6.04 28.62 41.34
C PRO A 126 -4.81 29.12 40.56
N LYS A 127 -3.71 28.37 40.66
CA LYS A 127 -2.46 28.70 39.97
C LYS A 127 -2.72 28.68 38.46
N ALA A 128 -2.44 29.79 37.77
CA ALA A 128 -2.60 29.86 36.33
C ALA A 128 -1.63 28.89 35.64
N LEU A 129 -2.17 27.95 34.87
CA LEU A 129 -1.38 27.00 34.09
C LEU A 129 -0.63 27.71 32.97
N THR A 130 0.62 27.32 32.75
CA THR A 130 1.44 27.71 31.60
C THR A 130 0.84 27.17 30.29
N VAL A 131 1.19 27.77 29.15
CA VAL A 131 0.73 27.29 27.82
C VAL A 131 1.07 25.81 27.61
N ARG A 132 2.27 25.39 28.03
CA ARG A 132 2.72 24.00 27.91
C ARG A 132 1.88 23.06 28.75
N GLU A 133 1.62 23.39 30.01
CA GLU A 133 0.77 22.59 30.90
C GLU A 133 -0.65 22.44 30.32
N ARG A 134 -1.21 23.52 29.75
CA ARG A 134 -2.52 23.46 29.06
C ARG A 134 -2.50 22.55 27.84
N ILE A 135 -1.45 22.58 27.03
CA ILE A 135 -1.30 21.68 25.88
C ILE A 135 -1.23 20.22 26.35
N GLU A 136 -0.45 19.93 27.39
CA GLU A 136 -0.30 18.57 27.95
C GLU A 136 -1.59 18.06 28.60
N GLU A 137 -2.38 18.96 29.20
CA GLU A 137 -3.70 18.68 29.76
C GLU A 137 -4.71 18.35 28.65
N HIS A 138 -4.83 19.21 27.62
CA HIS A 138 -5.74 18.95 26.50
C HIS A 138 -5.35 17.72 25.69
N ALA A 139 -4.05 17.46 25.50
CA ALA A 139 -3.58 16.24 24.84
C ALA A 139 -3.98 14.98 25.63
N PHE A 140 -3.98 15.07 26.96
CA PHE A 140 -4.44 13.98 27.82
C PHE A 140 -5.95 13.76 27.76
N GLU A 141 -6.73 14.84 27.82
CA GLU A 141 -8.19 14.78 27.67
C GLU A 141 -8.59 14.21 26.31
N LEU A 142 -7.98 14.69 25.23
CA LEU A 142 -8.20 14.18 23.88
C LEU A 142 -7.77 12.72 23.76
N GLY A 143 -6.61 12.37 24.30
CA GLY A 143 -6.13 10.98 24.34
C GLY A 143 -7.09 10.06 25.09
N ARG A 144 -7.70 10.51 26.19
CA ARG A 144 -8.74 9.75 26.89
C ARG A 144 -9.98 9.55 26.01
N ALA A 145 -10.52 10.63 25.44
CA ALA A 145 -11.71 10.57 24.58
C ALA A 145 -11.50 9.67 23.35
N LEU A 146 -10.31 9.71 22.73
CA LEU A 146 -9.96 8.85 21.61
C LEU A 146 -9.88 7.38 22.01
N ARG A 147 -9.36 7.03 23.20
CA ARG A 147 -9.35 5.64 23.68
C ARG A 147 -10.75 5.12 23.99
N GLU A 148 -11.64 5.97 24.51
CA GLU A 148 -13.05 5.63 24.75
C GLU A 148 -13.77 5.33 23.43
N ARG A 149 -13.58 6.17 22.40
CA ARG A 149 -14.10 5.90 21.04
C ARG A 149 -13.46 4.68 20.39
N LEU A 150 -12.16 4.47 20.58
CA LEU A 150 -11.47 3.29 20.08
C LEU A 150 -12.12 2.00 20.62
N ALA A 151 -12.51 2.00 21.91
CA ALA A 151 -13.18 0.89 22.55
C ALA A 151 -14.62 0.66 22.04
N SER A 152 -15.29 1.67 21.49
CA SER A 152 -16.60 1.50 20.83
C SER A 152 -16.49 0.91 19.42
N GLY A 153 -15.32 1.03 18.78
CA GLY A 153 -14.99 0.37 17.51
C GLY A 153 -15.47 1.09 16.24
N GLU A 154 -16.18 2.21 16.35
CA GLU A 154 -16.75 2.92 15.18
C GLU A 154 -15.69 3.47 14.22
N SER A 155 -14.49 3.79 14.70
CA SER A 155 -13.41 4.37 13.90
C SER A 155 -12.02 3.98 14.41
N ALA A 156 -11.86 2.69 14.76
CA ALA A 156 -10.69 2.22 15.49
C ALA A 156 -9.35 2.61 14.83
N GLY A 157 -9.23 2.50 13.50
CA GLY A 157 -8.01 2.87 12.79
C GLY A 157 -7.69 4.37 12.84
N ALA A 158 -8.68 5.23 12.69
CA ALA A 158 -8.49 6.68 12.72
C ALA A 158 -8.13 7.17 14.12
N ASP A 159 -8.82 6.65 15.14
CA ASP A 159 -8.56 7.00 16.54
C ASP A 159 -7.19 6.51 17.00
N ALA A 160 -6.78 5.31 16.58
CA ALA A 160 -5.44 4.78 16.85
C ALA A 160 -4.34 5.64 16.19
N LEU A 161 -4.56 6.12 14.97
CA LEU A 161 -3.63 7.02 14.29
C LEU A 161 -3.54 8.38 15.00
N ALA A 162 -4.68 8.96 15.40
CA ALA A 162 -4.72 10.20 16.18
C ALA A 162 -3.99 10.06 17.52
N LEU A 163 -4.17 8.93 18.22
CA LEU A 163 -3.43 8.60 19.44
C LEU A 163 -1.91 8.51 19.19
N ALA A 164 -1.50 7.89 18.08
CA ALA A 164 -0.09 7.84 17.70
C ALA A 164 0.46 9.24 17.37
N SER A 165 -0.31 10.12 16.75
CA SER A 165 0.09 11.52 16.54
C SER A 165 0.24 12.28 17.86
N LEU A 166 -0.63 12.02 18.85
CA LEU A 166 -0.52 12.64 20.18
C LEU A 166 0.72 12.24 20.97
N GLU A 167 1.39 11.13 20.64
CA GLU A 167 2.70 10.77 21.20
C GLU A 167 3.76 11.86 20.96
N MET A 168 3.62 12.66 19.90
CA MET A 168 4.52 13.80 19.67
C MET A 168 4.35 14.94 20.67
N VAL A 169 3.16 15.05 21.28
CA VAL A 169 2.82 16.10 22.25
C VAL A 169 3.04 15.59 23.67
N ARG A 170 2.61 14.35 23.93
CA ARG A 170 2.69 13.71 25.23
C ARG A 170 3.04 12.24 25.06
N ALA A 171 4.25 11.88 25.51
CA ALA A 171 4.70 10.50 25.51
C ALA A 171 3.78 9.60 26.36
N GLY A 172 3.47 8.40 25.85
CA GLY A 172 2.61 7.41 26.51
C GLY A 172 1.11 7.58 26.26
N THR A 173 0.71 8.48 25.35
CA THR A 173 -0.70 8.65 24.97
C THR A 173 -1.27 7.44 24.21
N LEU A 174 -0.50 6.81 23.34
CA LEU A 174 -0.86 5.56 22.67
C LEU A 174 -0.77 4.35 23.62
N GLY A 175 0.20 4.39 24.54
CA GLY A 175 0.49 3.26 25.42
C GLY A 175 1.14 2.11 24.64
N ARG A 176 0.98 0.88 25.13
CA ARG A 176 1.54 -0.31 24.46
C ARG A 176 0.66 -0.71 23.27
N THR A 177 1.23 -0.69 22.07
CA THR A 177 0.51 -1.08 20.84
C THR A 177 0.39 -2.59 20.68
N ASP A 178 1.38 -3.33 21.19
CA ASP A 178 1.47 -4.79 21.09
C ASP A 178 0.49 -5.52 22.01
N THR A 179 0.04 -4.84 23.07
CA THR A 179 -0.73 -5.42 24.17
C THR A 179 -1.71 -4.39 24.70
N GLY A 180 -3.00 -4.73 24.75
CA GLY A 180 -4.02 -3.85 25.32
C GLY A 180 -5.29 -3.75 24.47
N PRO A 181 -6.20 -2.84 24.85
CA PRO A 181 -7.49 -2.66 24.17
C PRO A 181 -7.32 -2.25 22.71
N ILE A 182 -6.27 -1.49 22.39
CA ILE A 182 -5.96 -1.06 21.02
C ILE A 182 -5.75 -2.26 20.09
N ALA A 183 -4.97 -3.24 20.52
CA ALA A 183 -4.68 -4.44 19.73
C ALA A 183 -5.90 -5.33 19.51
N ALA A 184 -6.90 -5.28 20.40
CA ALA A 184 -8.12 -6.06 20.30
C ALA A 184 -9.05 -5.58 19.16
N HIS A 185 -8.96 -4.30 18.78
CA HIS A 185 -9.83 -3.69 17.78
C HIS A 185 -9.17 -3.47 16.41
N LEU A 186 -7.88 -3.81 16.28
CA LEU A 186 -7.09 -3.55 15.07
C LEU A 186 -6.56 -4.85 14.47
N SER A 187 -6.39 -4.86 13.15
CA SER A 187 -5.74 -6.00 12.50
C SER A 187 -4.28 -6.11 12.95
N PRO A 188 -3.70 -7.32 13.03
CA PRO A 188 -2.29 -7.49 13.41
C PRO A 188 -1.34 -6.70 12.50
N THR A 189 -1.69 -6.57 11.21
CA THR A 189 -0.95 -5.75 10.25
C THR A 189 -0.99 -4.27 10.61
N PHE A 190 -2.17 -3.74 10.94
CA PHE A 190 -2.30 -2.35 11.34
C PHE A 190 -1.56 -2.07 12.66
N VAL A 191 -1.62 -2.97 13.64
CA VAL A 191 -0.86 -2.84 14.90
C VAL A 191 0.65 -2.75 14.66
N ARG A 192 1.21 -3.59 13.77
CA ARG A 192 2.64 -3.52 13.41
C ARG A 192 2.99 -2.18 12.76
N ASN A 193 2.15 -1.71 11.83
CA ASN A 193 2.36 -0.44 11.14
C ASN A 193 2.27 0.75 12.09
N LEU A 194 1.29 0.73 13.01
CA LEU A 194 1.12 1.76 14.03
C LEU A 194 2.30 1.79 15.02
N SER A 195 2.81 0.63 15.41
CA SER A 195 3.97 0.52 16.29
C SER A 195 5.24 1.10 15.63
N ALA A 196 5.44 0.83 14.34
CA ALA A 196 6.55 1.41 13.57
C ALA A 196 6.44 2.94 13.49
N LEU A 197 5.25 3.45 13.21
CA LEU A 197 4.97 4.89 13.15
C LEU A 197 5.16 5.56 14.52
N SER A 198 4.61 4.99 15.58
CA SER A 198 4.77 5.51 16.95
C SER A 198 6.24 5.53 17.36
N GLY A 199 6.99 4.46 17.09
CA GLY A 199 8.43 4.42 17.39
C GLY A 199 9.22 5.49 16.65
N MET A 200 8.84 5.81 15.41
CA MET A 200 9.42 6.93 14.66
C MET A 200 9.11 8.28 15.33
N LEU A 201 7.83 8.53 15.65
CA LEU A 201 7.40 9.79 16.27
C LEU A 201 8.07 10.02 17.62
N THR A 202 8.13 9.00 18.48
CA THR A 202 8.85 9.06 19.76
C THR A 202 10.35 9.31 19.55
N GLY A 203 10.95 8.66 18.55
CA GLY A 203 12.37 8.84 18.21
C GLY A 203 12.72 10.22 17.63
N LEU A 204 11.77 10.90 16.99
CA LEU A 204 11.88 12.29 16.57
C LEU A 204 11.68 13.26 17.74
N HIS A 205 10.69 13.00 18.60
CA HIS A 205 10.46 13.81 19.80
C HIS A 205 11.67 13.80 20.76
N ALA A 206 12.35 12.66 20.89
CA ALA A 206 13.54 12.52 21.72
C ALA A 206 14.79 13.23 21.14
N ARG A 207 14.75 13.65 19.86
CA ARG A 207 15.88 14.24 19.13
C ARG A 207 15.40 15.49 18.38
N PRO A 208 15.10 16.59 19.09
CA PRO A 208 14.59 17.82 18.46
C PRO A 208 15.53 18.37 17.38
N GLU A 209 16.83 18.12 17.48
CA GLU A 209 17.81 18.46 16.45
C GLU A 209 17.57 17.73 15.12
N ALA A 210 17.05 16.50 15.15
CA ALA A 210 16.72 15.73 13.96
C ALA A 210 15.49 16.28 13.22
N ILE A 211 14.66 17.08 13.89
CA ILE A 211 13.54 17.80 13.24
C ILE A 211 14.08 18.99 12.42
N GLY A 212 15.21 19.58 12.83
CA GLY A 212 15.89 20.64 12.09
C GLY A 212 16.73 20.14 10.91
N ASP A 213 17.04 18.84 10.86
CA ASP A 213 17.79 18.21 9.78
C ASP A 213 16.87 17.44 8.82
N PRO A 214 16.66 17.94 7.58
CA PRO A 214 15.76 17.30 6.62
C PRO A 214 16.20 15.89 6.21
N GLU A 215 17.50 15.59 6.20
CA GLU A 215 18.00 14.27 5.82
C GLU A 215 17.75 13.23 6.91
N ALA A 216 18.01 13.59 8.17
CA ALA A 216 17.71 12.73 9.32
C ALA A 216 16.20 12.45 9.44
N LEU A 217 15.37 13.47 9.19
CA LEU A 217 13.91 13.31 9.16
C LEU A 217 13.48 12.36 8.05
N LEU A 218 13.96 12.55 6.83
CA LEU A 218 13.62 11.67 5.71
C LEU A 218 14.04 10.23 5.97
N SER A 219 15.26 10.03 6.49
CA SER A 219 15.75 8.69 6.86
C SER A 219 14.88 8.01 7.92
N ALA A 220 14.45 8.76 8.93
CA ALA A 220 13.54 8.24 9.96
C ALA A 220 12.18 7.84 9.38
N VAL A 221 11.62 8.65 8.47
CA VAL A 221 10.37 8.36 7.77
C VAL A 221 10.51 7.13 6.89
N GLU A 222 11.58 7.01 6.10
CA GLU A 222 11.82 5.84 5.26
C GLU A 222 11.92 4.56 6.07
N LYS A 223 12.63 4.61 7.21
CA LYS A 223 12.75 3.47 8.14
C LYS A 223 11.39 3.08 8.75
N ALA A 224 10.56 4.05 9.10
CA ALA A 224 9.23 3.81 9.65
C ALA A 224 8.23 3.27 8.62
N LEU A 225 8.42 3.62 7.35
CA LEU A 225 7.62 3.12 6.24
C LEU A 225 7.98 1.69 5.84
N GLU A 226 9.14 1.17 6.23
CA GLU A 226 9.58 -0.16 5.82
C GLU A 226 8.64 -1.29 6.30
N PRO A 227 8.18 -1.32 7.56
CA PRO A 227 7.17 -2.28 8.00
C PRO A 227 5.84 -2.12 7.25
N VAL A 228 5.44 -0.87 6.93
CA VAL A 228 4.22 -0.59 6.16
C VAL A 228 4.34 -1.18 4.76
N ARG A 229 5.50 -1.00 4.10
CA ARG A 229 5.79 -1.58 2.80
C ARG A 229 5.83 -3.11 2.84
N ALA A 230 6.50 -3.67 3.84
CA ALA A 230 6.57 -5.13 4.05
C ALA A 230 5.21 -5.75 4.40
N SER A 231 4.27 -4.94 4.90
CA SER A 231 2.91 -5.38 5.22
C SER A 231 1.95 -5.40 4.03
N ARG A 232 2.39 -4.88 2.86
CA ARG A 232 1.59 -4.92 1.65
C ARG A 232 1.32 -6.37 1.28
N GLU A 233 0.05 -6.69 1.12
CA GLU A 233 -0.36 -8.00 0.63
C GLU A 233 0.17 -8.20 -0.79
N PHE A 234 0.74 -9.38 -1.04
CA PHE A 234 1.18 -9.78 -2.36
C PHE A 234 -0.04 -9.88 -3.28
N ARG A 235 -0.02 -9.14 -4.38
CA ARG A 235 -1.14 -9.09 -5.32
C ARG A 235 -0.66 -8.88 -6.76
N VAL A 236 -1.51 -9.28 -7.70
CA VAL A 236 -1.39 -8.88 -9.09
C VAL A 236 -2.10 -7.54 -9.23
N SER A 237 -1.35 -6.45 -9.39
CA SER A 237 -1.92 -5.11 -9.55
C SER A 237 -2.50 -4.90 -10.95
N ARG A 238 -1.95 -5.59 -11.95
CA ARG A 238 -2.42 -5.53 -13.33
C ARG A 238 -2.14 -6.84 -14.08
N ALA A 239 -3.09 -7.28 -14.89
CA ALA A 239 -2.93 -8.39 -15.82
C ALA A 239 -3.68 -8.07 -17.13
N VAL A 240 -2.97 -8.06 -18.26
CA VAL A 240 -3.49 -7.61 -19.56
C VAL A 240 -2.99 -8.53 -20.67
N VAL A 241 -3.86 -8.80 -21.66
CA VAL A 241 -3.47 -9.41 -22.93
C VAL A 241 -2.94 -8.32 -23.86
N CYS A 242 -1.76 -8.52 -24.42
CA CYS A 242 -1.02 -7.55 -25.20
C CYS A 242 -0.64 -8.10 -26.59
N THR A 243 -0.45 -7.20 -27.55
CA THR A 243 0.20 -7.50 -28.84
C THR A 243 1.72 -7.37 -28.74
N ARG A 244 2.21 -6.45 -27.90
CA ARG A 244 3.63 -6.20 -27.68
C ARG A 244 3.89 -5.79 -26.24
N VAL A 245 5.05 -6.19 -25.71
CA VAL A 245 5.57 -5.75 -24.40
C VAL A 245 7.03 -5.36 -24.58
N ASP A 246 7.34 -4.09 -24.33
CA ASP A 246 8.69 -3.52 -24.45
C ASP A 246 9.37 -3.40 -23.07
N GLY A 247 8.59 -3.26 -21.99
CA GLY A 247 9.12 -3.16 -20.64
C GLY A 247 8.06 -2.92 -19.56
N TYR A 248 8.51 -2.58 -18.35
CA TYR A 248 7.61 -2.23 -17.25
C TYR A 248 6.81 -0.97 -17.59
N GLY A 249 5.48 -1.06 -17.54
CA GLY A 249 4.57 0.01 -17.94
C GLY A 249 4.58 0.32 -19.44
N GLN A 250 5.34 -0.42 -20.25
CA GLN A 250 5.49 -0.18 -21.69
C GLN A 250 4.99 -1.42 -22.44
N TYR A 251 3.70 -1.44 -22.73
CA TYR A 251 3.03 -2.52 -23.45
C TYR A 251 1.90 -1.96 -24.32
N GLU A 252 1.55 -2.69 -25.37
CA GLU A 252 0.43 -2.40 -26.24
C GLU A 252 -0.68 -3.43 -25.97
N PRO A 253 -1.79 -3.04 -25.30
CA PRO A 253 -2.92 -3.92 -25.08
C PRO A 253 -3.48 -4.45 -26.41
N ALA A 254 -3.98 -5.69 -26.40
CA ALA A 254 -4.73 -6.19 -27.54
C ALA A 254 -5.96 -5.31 -27.79
N ARG A 255 -6.17 -4.93 -29.06
CA ARG A 255 -7.27 -4.03 -29.47
C ARG A 255 -8.66 -4.57 -29.10
N SER A 256 -8.79 -5.88 -29.00
CA SER A 256 -10.02 -6.56 -28.60
C SER A 256 -9.68 -7.82 -27.82
N SER A 257 -10.56 -8.18 -26.89
CA SER A 257 -10.58 -9.47 -26.21
C SER A 257 -11.36 -10.54 -26.99
N SER A 258 -11.91 -10.20 -28.15
CA SER A 258 -12.64 -11.11 -29.05
C SER A 258 -11.71 -11.71 -30.11
N LEU A 259 -11.66 -13.03 -30.17
CA LEU A 259 -10.77 -13.81 -31.03
C LEU A 259 -11.59 -14.73 -31.94
N LEU A 260 -11.16 -14.90 -33.19
CA LEU A 260 -11.88 -15.71 -34.17
C LEU A 260 -11.76 -17.22 -33.87
N ALA A 261 -12.89 -17.93 -33.84
CA ALA A 261 -12.94 -19.38 -33.70
C ALA A 261 -12.20 -20.08 -34.86
N GLY A 262 -11.69 -21.30 -34.63
CA GLY A 262 -11.00 -22.07 -35.66
C GLY A 262 -9.59 -21.57 -36.04
N THR A 263 -9.11 -20.48 -35.41
CA THR A 263 -7.78 -19.90 -35.66
C THR A 263 -6.87 -20.09 -34.45
N ARG A 264 -5.58 -20.34 -34.70
CA ARG A 264 -4.54 -20.38 -33.67
C ARG A 264 -4.15 -18.94 -33.31
N HIS A 265 -4.30 -18.55 -32.06
CA HIS A 265 -3.97 -17.19 -31.59
C HIS A 265 -2.76 -17.23 -30.68
N THR A 266 -1.75 -16.43 -31.00
CA THR A 266 -0.58 -16.20 -30.13
C THR A 266 -0.78 -14.88 -29.40
N LEU A 267 -0.81 -14.92 -28.07
CA LEU A 267 -1.07 -13.76 -27.23
C LEU A 267 0.12 -13.54 -26.28
N ALA A 268 0.52 -12.29 -26.08
CA ALA A 268 1.41 -11.94 -24.98
C ALA A 268 0.58 -11.57 -23.76
N LEU A 269 0.99 -12.03 -22.58
CA LEU A 269 0.44 -11.63 -21.30
C LEU A 269 1.44 -10.70 -20.62
N TYR A 270 0.94 -9.60 -20.09
CA TYR A 270 1.68 -8.66 -19.26
C TYR A 270 1.06 -8.62 -17.87
N VAL A 271 1.87 -8.88 -16.83
CA VAL A 271 1.40 -8.98 -15.46
C VAL A 271 2.30 -8.18 -14.53
N GLU A 272 1.75 -7.17 -13.85
CA GLU A 272 2.44 -6.41 -12.80
C GLU A 272 2.14 -7.05 -11.44
N ALA A 273 3.19 -7.28 -10.65
CA ALA A 273 3.08 -7.84 -9.31
C ALA A 273 3.57 -6.81 -8.28
N GLU A 274 2.84 -6.71 -7.17
CA GLU A 274 3.15 -5.83 -6.04
C GLU A 274 3.21 -6.62 -4.74
N GLY A 275 3.96 -6.09 -3.75
CA GLY A 275 4.03 -6.69 -2.41
C GLY A 275 4.78 -8.02 -2.37
N PHE A 276 5.67 -8.28 -3.33
CA PHE A 276 6.52 -9.47 -3.35
C PHE A 276 7.70 -9.32 -2.38
N GLY A 277 8.17 -10.47 -1.85
CA GLY A 277 9.30 -10.54 -0.94
C GLY A 277 10.66 -10.52 -1.65
N HIS A 278 11.70 -10.22 -0.88
CA HIS A 278 13.09 -10.24 -1.33
C HIS A 278 13.91 -11.16 -0.46
N ARG A 279 14.76 -11.97 -1.09
CA ARG A 279 15.80 -12.72 -0.41
C ARG A 279 17.10 -11.92 -0.48
N ALA A 280 17.63 -11.51 0.68
CA ALA A 280 18.97 -10.95 0.72
C ALA A 280 20.01 -12.06 0.50
N THR A 281 20.94 -11.84 -0.41
CA THR A 281 22.05 -12.74 -0.71
C THR A 281 23.36 -11.97 -0.59
N GLU A 282 24.38 -12.56 0.03
CA GLU A 282 25.73 -11.99 0.02
C GLU A 282 26.44 -12.46 -1.25
N GLY A 283 26.91 -11.50 -2.05
CA GLY A 283 27.72 -11.74 -3.24
C GLY A 283 29.11 -11.12 -3.10
N PRO A 284 30.03 -11.38 -4.06
CA PRO A 284 31.38 -10.82 -4.04
C PRO A 284 31.40 -9.28 -4.09
N ASP A 285 30.36 -8.65 -4.65
CA ASP A 285 30.21 -7.19 -4.70
C ASP A 285 29.39 -6.63 -3.53
N GLY A 286 29.16 -7.42 -2.47
CA GLY A 286 28.32 -7.06 -1.33
C GLY A 286 26.90 -7.61 -1.41
N ARG A 287 26.01 -7.01 -0.63
CA ARG A 287 24.62 -7.45 -0.47
C ARG A 287 23.81 -7.26 -1.77
N ARG A 288 23.08 -8.30 -2.17
CA ARG A 288 22.15 -8.31 -3.30
C ARG A 288 20.76 -8.72 -2.83
N HIS A 289 19.76 -8.35 -3.61
CA HIS A 289 18.36 -8.65 -3.37
C HIS A 289 17.83 -9.48 -4.54
N THR A 290 17.38 -10.68 -4.25
CA THR A 290 16.78 -11.60 -5.23
C THR A 290 15.27 -11.64 -5.06
N VAL A 291 14.57 -11.45 -6.16
CA VAL A 291 13.13 -11.67 -6.31
C VAL A 291 12.96 -12.97 -7.10
N ASP A 292 12.06 -13.85 -6.66
CA ASP A 292 11.78 -15.11 -7.36
C ASP A 292 10.27 -15.27 -7.50
N LEU A 293 9.75 -14.76 -8.62
CA LEU A 293 8.36 -14.91 -8.98
C LEU A 293 8.19 -15.99 -10.04
N SER A 294 7.06 -16.66 -10.00
CA SER A 294 6.65 -17.56 -11.06
C SER A 294 5.20 -17.35 -11.47
N MET A 295 4.90 -17.64 -12.72
CA MET A 295 3.57 -17.44 -13.30
C MET A 295 3.07 -18.70 -13.98
N SER A 296 1.84 -19.07 -13.69
CA SER A 296 1.08 -20.07 -14.44
C SER A 296 -0.20 -19.45 -14.98
N VAL A 297 -0.73 -20.05 -16.06
CA VAL A 297 -1.93 -19.56 -16.73
C VAL A 297 -2.85 -20.75 -16.98
N ASP A 298 -4.12 -20.59 -16.66
CA ASP A 298 -5.18 -21.56 -16.92
C ASP A 298 -6.27 -20.91 -17.77
N LEU A 299 -6.69 -21.59 -18.83
CA LEU A 299 -7.82 -21.18 -19.67
C LEU A 299 -9.08 -21.94 -19.24
N TRP A 300 -10.09 -21.20 -18.78
CA TRP A 300 -11.38 -21.72 -18.38
C TRP A 300 -12.45 -21.32 -19.39
N HIS A 301 -13.30 -22.26 -19.80
CA HIS A 301 -14.51 -21.95 -20.58
C HIS A 301 -15.64 -21.55 -19.64
N ASP A 302 -16.20 -20.36 -19.84
CA ASP A 302 -17.24 -19.76 -19.02
C ASP A 302 -18.63 -20.15 -19.55
N ALA A 303 -19.00 -21.41 -19.29
CA ALA A 303 -20.33 -21.96 -19.53
C ALA A 303 -21.03 -22.22 -18.18
N ASP A 304 -22.24 -22.80 -18.19
CA ASP A 304 -23.00 -23.15 -16.97
C ASP A 304 -22.17 -23.93 -15.93
N ARG A 305 -21.14 -24.65 -16.39
CA ARG A 305 -20.11 -25.26 -15.56
C ARG A 305 -18.72 -24.89 -16.09
N PRO A 306 -17.91 -24.11 -15.35
CA PRO A 306 -16.56 -23.79 -15.74
C PRO A 306 -15.72 -25.04 -15.97
N THR A 307 -15.12 -25.17 -17.16
CA THR A 307 -14.26 -26.31 -17.50
C THR A 307 -12.86 -25.82 -17.86
N LEU A 308 -11.83 -26.46 -17.28
CA LEU A 308 -10.44 -26.18 -17.60
C LEU A 308 -10.12 -26.75 -18.99
N GLN A 309 -9.78 -25.86 -19.92
CA GLN A 309 -9.52 -26.19 -21.32
C GLN A 309 -8.04 -26.39 -21.59
N ARG A 310 -7.20 -25.56 -20.96
CA ARG A 310 -5.74 -25.61 -21.12
C ARG A 310 -5.04 -25.05 -19.90
N ARG A 311 -3.85 -25.59 -19.61
CA ARG A 311 -2.91 -25.09 -18.60
C ARG A 311 -1.56 -24.86 -19.25
N TRP A 312 -0.99 -23.69 -19.04
CA TRP A 312 0.41 -23.40 -19.36
C TRP A 312 1.25 -23.56 -18.10
N SER A 313 2.39 -24.23 -18.25
CA SER A 313 3.28 -24.57 -17.13
C SER A 313 3.83 -23.32 -16.46
N GLU A 314 4.09 -23.46 -15.16
CA GLU A 314 4.68 -22.40 -14.35
C GLU A 314 6.09 -22.03 -14.87
N ALA A 315 6.26 -20.77 -15.28
CA ALA A 315 7.55 -20.21 -15.68
C ALA A 315 8.09 -19.33 -14.54
N GLY A 316 9.29 -19.63 -14.05
CA GLY A 316 9.98 -18.82 -13.04
C GLY A 316 10.80 -17.69 -13.68
N ALA A 317 10.83 -16.54 -13.04
CA ALA A 317 11.59 -15.37 -13.43
C ALA A 317 12.41 -14.83 -12.25
N PRO A 318 13.49 -15.53 -11.85
CA PRO A 318 14.38 -15.03 -10.80
C PRO A 318 15.14 -13.80 -11.32
N ASP A 319 15.16 -12.74 -10.52
CA ASP A 319 15.90 -11.52 -10.81
C ASP A 319 16.72 -11.12 -9.58
N THR A 320 17.97 -10.70 -9.80
CA THR A 320 18.88 -10.31 -8.73
C THR A 320 19.44 -8.92 -9.00
N SER A 321 19.25 -8.03 -8.04
CA SER A 321 19.61 -6.62 -8.13
C SER A 321 20.45 -6.20 -6.92
N ARG A 322 21.25 -5.14 -7.08
CA ARG A 322 21.93 -4.46 -5.95
C ARG A 322 20.95 -3.64 -5.12
N ASN A 323 19.88 -3.15 -5.75
CA ASN A 323 18.83 -2.36 -5.11
C ASN A 323 17.55 -3.18 -4.91
N VAL A 324 16.83 -2.92 -3.83
CA VAL A 324 15.49 -3.49 -3.59
C VAL A 324 14.54 -3.01 -4.67
N ARG A 325 14.02 -3.94 -5.49
CA ARG A 325 12.99 -3.62 -6.49
C ARG A 325 11.64 -3.46 -5.82
N ARG A 326 10.95 -2.36 -6.14
CA ARG A 326 9.57 -2.12 -5.70
C ARG A 326 8.54 -2.60 -6.71
N ASP A 327 8.96 -2.65 -7.97
CA ASP A 327 8.12 -2.89 -9.12
C ASP A 327 8.66 -4.11 -9.87
N PHE A 328 7.76 -5.01 -10.29
CA PHE A 328 8.11 -6.19 -11.05
C PHE A 328 7.01 -6.52 -12.05
N TYR A 329 7.39 -7.01 -13.22
CA TYR A 329 6.45 -7.52 -14.21
C TYR A 329 6.89 -8.87 -14.75
N LEU A 330 5.91 -9.67 -15.12
CA LEU A 330 6.07 -10.98 -15.74
C LEU A 330 5.47 -10.91 -17.13
N THR A 331 6.10 -11.62 -18.06
CA THR A 331 5.58 -11.80 -19.41
C THR A 331 5.50 -13.27 -19.75
N SER A 332 4.48 -13.64 -20.52
CA SER A 332 4.40 -14.98 -21.10
C SER A 332 3.71 -14.90 -22.44
N VAL A 333 4.23 -15.63 -23.41
CA VAL A 333 3.56 -15.84 -24.68
C VAL A 333 2.76 -17.14 -24.56
N ILE A 334 1.44 -17.01 -24.63
CA ILE A 334 0.54 -18.15 -24.66
C ILE A 334 -0.01 -18.33 -26.06
N GLU A 335 -0.44 -19.55 -26.33
CA GLU A 335 -0.99 -19.91 -27.61
C GLU A 335 -2.30 -20.67 -27.43
N LEU A 336 -3.37 -20.07 -27.91
CA LEU A 336 -4.69 -20.66 -27.84
C LEU A 336 -4.88 -21.68 -28.97
N PRO A 337 -5.38 -22.88 -28.66
CA PRO A 337 -5.62 -23.89 -29.67
C PRO A 337 -6.76 -23.45 -30.61
N HIS A 338 -6.68 -23.83 -31.88
CA HIS A 338 -7.73 -23.55 -32.87
C HIS A 338 -9.03 -24.32 -32.61
N THR A 339 -9.01 -25.29 -31.70
CA THR A 339 -10.14 -26.16 -31.34
C THR A 339 -11.09 -25.54 -30.30
N LEU A 340 -10.88 -24.28 -29.90
CA LEU A 340 -11.78 -23.60 -28.97
C LEU A 340 -13.14 -23.33 -29.64
N SER A 341 -14.22 -23.67 -28.93
CA SER A 341 -15.58 -23.35 -29.34
C SER A 341 -15.88 -21.86 -29.18
N VAL A 342 -16.93 -21.38 -29.84
CA VAL A 342 -17.47 -20.03 -29.66
C VAL A 342 -18.02 -19.90 -28.24
N GLY A 343 -17.67 -18.83 -27.53
CA GLY A 343 -18.08 -18.64 -26.14
C GLY A 343 -17.21 -17.66 -25.35
N ALA A 344 -17.60 -17.43 -24.09
CA ALA A 344 -16.81 -16.67 -23.14
C ALA A 344 -15.77 -17.56 -22.46
N TYR A 345 -14.58 -17.02 -22.22
CA TYR A 345 -13.49 -17.71 -21.55
C TYR A 345 -12.80 -16.77 -20.57
N ASN A 346 -12.18 -17.36 -19.55
CA ASN A 346 -11.43 -16.66 -18.53
C ASN A 346 -9.99 -17.20 -18.51
N LEU A 347 -9.03 -16.31 -18.76
CA LEU A 347 -7.61 -16.59 -18.50
C LEU A 347 -7.34 -16.29 -17.04
N LYS A 348 -7.19 -17.34 -16.25
CA LYS A 348 -6.77 -17.25 -14.85
C LYS A 348 -5.25 -17.26 -14.78
N VAL A 349 -4.67 -16.12 -14.45
CA VAL A 349 -3.23 -15.96 -14.20
C VAL A 349 -3.00 -16.15 -12.70
N THR A 350 -2.14 -17.10 -12.34
CA THR A 350 -1.69 -17.27 -10.96
C THR A 350 -0.20 -16.92 -10.89
N VAL A 351 0.14 -15.96 -10.04
CA VAL A 351 1.51 -15.59 -9.72
C VAL A 351 1.85 -16.11 -8.33
N ARG A 352 3.02 -16.74 -8.19
CA ARG A 352 3.56 -17.21 -6.93
C ARG A 352 4.84 -16.45 -6.62
N ASP A 353 4.91 -15.87 -5.43
CA ASP A 353 6.16 -15.41 -4.86
C ASP A 353 6.83 -16.58 -4.12
N ARG A 354 7.97 -17.06 -4.64
CA ARG A 354 8.71 -18.19 -4.07
C ARG A 354 9.54 -17.81 -2.85
N VAL A 355 9.72 -16.52 -2.59
CA VAL A 355 10.41 -16.03 -1.39
C VAL A 355 9.47 -16.07 -0.19
N SER A 356 8.27 -15.49 -0.31
CA SER A 356 7.28 -15.46 0.78
C SER A 356 6.35 -16.68 0.80
N GLY A 357 6.22 -17.39 -0.33
CA GLY A 357 5.21 -18.44 -0.54
C GLY A 357 3.83 -17.90 -0.89
N ALA A 358 3.65 -16.58 -0.97
CA ALA A 358 2.37 -15.96 -1.27
C ALA A 358 1.91 -16.24 -2.72
N LEU A 359 0.59 -16.22 -2.90
CA LEU A 359 -0.07 -16.45 -4.18
C LEU A 359 -1.02 -15.29 -4.46
N ALA A 360 -1.04 -14.86 -5.70
CA ALA A 360 -1.96 -13.85 -6.20
C ALA A 360 -2.55 -14.31 -7.53
N GLU A 361 -3.81 -13.98 -7.77
CA GLU A 361 -4.54 -14.41 -8.96
C GLU A 361 -5.20 -13.21 -9.64
N ALA A 362 -5.26 -13.26 -10.97
CA ALA A 362 -6.00 -12.31 -11.78
C ALA A 362 -6.76 -13.06 -12.88
N ILE A 363 -7.94 -12.55 -13.25
CA ILE A 363 -8.77 -13.13 -14.30
C ILE A 363 -8.86 -12.13 -15.46
N ILE A 364 -8.51 -12.58 -16.65
CA ILE A 364 -8.63 -11.79 -17.89
C ILE A 364 -9.72 -12.43 -18.77
N PRO A 365 -10.86 -11.75 -18.98
CA PRO A 365 -11.91 -12.27 -19.84
C PRO A 365 -11.52 -12.16 -21.31
N ILE A 366 -11.77 -13.23 -22.08
CA ILE A 366 -11.65 -13.25 -23.54
C ILE A 366 -12.91 -13.91 -24.13
N THR A 367 -13.20 -13.64 -25.40
CA THR A 367 -14.36 -14.23 -26.09
C THR A 367 -13.90 -14.84 -27.39
N ILE A 368 -14.34 -16.07 -27.68
CA ILE A 368 -14.14 -16.68 -28.99
C ILE A 368 -15.42 -16.45 -29.80
N VAL A 369 -15.31 -15.83 -30.98
CA VAL A 369 -16.44 -15.46 -31.86
C VAL A 369 -16.38 -16.21 -33.19
N ALA A 370 -17.53 -16.49 -33.80
CA ALA A 370 -17.58 -17.10 -35.13
C ALA A 370 -17.40 -16.08 -36.27
N ASP A 371 -17.84 -14.85 -36.04
CA ASP A 371 -17.88 -13.81 -37.07
C ASP A 371 -16.56 -12.99 -37.07
N PRO A 372 -15.82 -12.95 -38.19
CA PRO A 372 -14.62 -12.12 -38.31
C PRO A 372 -14.90 -10.62 -38.15
N ALA A 373 -16.12 -10.15 -38.43
CA ALA A 373 -16.49 -8.75 -38.21
C ALA A 373 -16.55 -8.37 -36.72
N LEU A 374 -16.74 -9.36 -35.83
CA LEU A 374 -16.70 -9.16 -34.38
C LEU A 374 -15.28 -9.35 -33.80
N ALA A 375 -14.38 -10.00 -34.54
CA ALA A 375 -12.99 -10.13 -34.15
C ALA A 375 -12.27 -8.78 -34.35
N GLY A 376 -11.68 -8.22 -33.31
CA GLY A 376 -10.92 -6.95 -33.39
C GLY A 376 -11.73 -5.67 -33.14
N VAL A 377 -13.06 -5.76 -32.97
CA VAL A 377 -13.85 -4.64 -32.43
C VAL A 377 -13.62 -4.62 -30.91
N GLY A 378 -12.80 -3.68 -30.44
CA GLY A 378 -12.69 -3.39 -29.00
C GLY A 378 -14.02 -2.81 -28.50
N ARG A 379 -14.55 -3.35 -27.40
CA ARG A 379 -15.69 -2.73 -26.70
C ARG A 379 -15.23 -1.57 -25.84
#